data_AF-A0A9N9TKV2-F1
#
_entry.id   AF-A0A9N9TKV2-F1
#
_cell.length_a   1.000
_cell.length_b   1.000
_cell.length_c   1.000
_cell.angle_alpha   90.00
_cell.angle_beta   90.00
_cell.angle_gamma   90.00
#
_symmetry.space_group_name_H-M   'P 1'
#
loop_
_entity.id
_entity.type
_entity.pdbx_description
1 polymer ?
#
loop_
_entity_poly.entity_id
_entity_poly.type
_entity_poly.pdbx_seq_one_letter_code
_entity_poly.pdbx_strand_id
1 'polypeptide(L)'
;MSKLLVIILVSLYLVNNIECAEERNRTLIECPNIDNPGDLMEDLIYTAEKTLVLRVPDVGFYKNKISCILIVDQKLSKEDPGLNAGGFGEYFAEITLRRALFETIDYKIQVYTSSDN
;
A
#
# COMPACT_ATOMS: atom_id res chain seq x y z
N MET A 1 19.28 51.60 -8.31
CA MET A 1 19.20 50.17 -7.91
C MET A 1 19.11 49.33 -9.18
N SER A 2 20.11 48.47 -9.41
CA SER A 2 20.32 47.79 -10.71
C SER A 2 19.26 46.72 -10.96
N LYS A 3 18.62 46.74 -12.14
CA LYS A 3 17.61 45.75 -12.56
C LYS A 3 18.15 44.31 -12.50
N LEU A 4 19.46 44.14 -12.58
CA LEU A 4 20.16 42.85 -12.48
C LEU A 4 20.00 42.19 -11.10
N LEU A 5 19.94 42.98 -10.02
CA LEU A 5 19.83 42.48 -8.65
C LEU A 5 18.45 41.89 -8.34
N VAL A 6 17.40 42.42 -8.98
CA VAL A 6 16.02 41.94 -8.80
C VAL A 6 15.84 40.56 -9.43
N ILE A 7 16.45 40.32 -10.59
CA ILE A 7 16.33 39.05 -11.32
C ILE A 7 17.00 37.90 -10.54
N ILE A 8 18.15 38.16 -9.92
CA ILE A 8 18.88 37.17 -9.11
C ILE A 8 18.09 36.78 -7.85
N LEU A 9 17.40 37.74 -7.21
CA LEU A 9 16.56 37.46 -6.03
C LEU A 9 15.32 36.64 -6.38
N VAL A 10 14.72 36.87 -7.55
CA VAL A 10 13.56 36.09 -8.02
C VAL A 10 13.95 34.67 -8.42
N SER A 11 15.11 34.49 -9.08
CA SER A 11 15.57 33.16 -9.45
C SER A 11 15.97 32.31 -8.24
N LEU A 12 16.57 32.90 -7.20
CA LEU A 12 16.87 32.21 -5.93
C LEU A 12 15.61 31.77 -5.17
N TYR A 13 14.48 32.48 -5.31
CA TYR A 13 13.22 32.10 -4.68
C TYR A 13 12.55 30.88 -5.33
N LEU A 14 12.78 30.67 -6.63
CA LEU A 14 12.15 29.58 -7.38
C LEU A 14 12.82 28.22 -7.18
N VAL A 15 14.07 28.16 -6.72
CA VAL A 15 14.80 26.89 -6.53
C VAL A 15 14.50 26.21 -5.19
N ASN A 16 13.92 26.92 -4.21
CA ASN A 16 13.70 26.40 -2.85
C ASN A 16 12.35 25.70 -2.65
N ASN A 17 11.50 25.58 -3.67
CA ASN A 17 10.20 24.90 -3.58
C ASN A 17 10.14 23.59 -4.38
N ILE A 18 11.28 22.97 -4.65
CA ILE A 18 11.28 21.56 -5.07
C ILE A 18 11.10 20.75 -3.79
N GLU A 19 9.86 20.69 -3.32
CA GLU A 19 9.43 19.60 -2.45
C GLU A 19 9.58 18.33 -3.31
N CYS A 20 10.67 17.60 -3.07
CA CYS A 20 10.81 16.23 -3.53
C CYS A 20 9.60 15.48 -2.95
N ALA A 21 8.59 15.21 -3.80
CA ALA A 21 7.53 14.29 -3.45
C ALA A 21 8.21 12.95 -3.18
N GLU A 22 8.35 12.59 -1.90
CA GLU A 22 8.92 11.31 -1.51
C GLU A 22 8.10 10.19 -2.17
N GLU A 23 8.73 9.49 -3.12
CA GLU A 23 8.26 8.22 -3.67
C GLU A 23 8.31 7.16 -2.56
N ARG A 24 7.38 7.21 -1.60
CA ARG A 24 7.21 6.12 -0.64
C ARG A 24 6.40 5.02 -1.30
N ASN A 25 6.96 3.80 -1.34
CA ASN A 25 6.17 2.60 -1.56
C ASN A 25 5.05 2.58 -0.52
N ARG A 26 3.82 2.76 -0.98
CA ARG A 26 2.63 2.75 -0.13
C ARG A 26 2.38 1.31 0.27
N THR A 27 2.72 1.00 1.52
CA THR A 27 2.55 -0.33 2.08
C THR A 27 1.51 -0.29 3.18
N LEU A 28 0.62 -1.29 3.20
CA LEU A 28 -0.21 -1.59 4.35
C LEU A 28 0.36 -2.82 5.02
N ILE A 29 0.74 -2.68 6.29
CA ILE A 29 1.30 -3.74 7.11
C ILE A 29 0.43 -3.83 8.35
N GLU A 30 -0.37 -4.88 8.45
CA GLU A 30 -1.11 -5.23 9.65
C GLU A 30 -0.50 -6.51 10.23
N CYS A 31 0.62 -6.34 10.93
CA CYS A 31 1.49 -7.44 11.33
C CYS A 31 2.15 -7.15 12.69
N PRO A 32 1.67 -7.71 13.81
CA PRO A 32 2.27 -7.46 15.11
C PRO A 32 3.68 -8.03 15.27
N ASN A 33 4.02 -9.06 14.50
CA ASN A 33 5.35 -9.67 14.49
C ASN A 33 5.75 -10.06 13.07
N ILE A 34 6.57 -9.23 12.43
CA ILE A 34 7.03 -9.46 11.06
C ILE A 34 8.12 -10.54 10.97
N ASP A 35 8.87 -10.78 12.04
CA ASP A 35 9.93 -11.80 12.09
C ASP A 35 9.34 -13.22 12.20
N ASN A 36 8.10 -13.31 12.68
CA ASN A 36 7.35 -14.55 12.75
C ASN A 36 5.87 -14.31 12.38
N PRO A 37 5.57 -14.09 11.09
CA PRO A 37 4.24 -13.69 10.63
C PRO A 37 3.22 -14.83 10.68
N GLY A 38 3.66 -16.07 10.87
CA GLY A 38 2.84 -17.29 10.82
C GLY A 38 2.96 -18.02 9.48
N ASP A 39 1.96 -18.84 9.17
CA ASP A 39 1.91 -19.62 7.94
C ASP A 39 1.32 -18.80 6.80
N LEU A 40 2.06 -18.69 5.69
CA LEU A 40 1.59 -18.01 4.48
C LEU A 40 0.43 -18.81 3.86
N MET A 41 -0.75 -18.19 3.80
CA MET A 41 -1.94 -18.80 3.21
C MET A 41 -2.21 -18.31 1.79
N GLU A 42 -1.99 -17.02 1.54
CA GLU A 42 -2.18 -16.42 0.22
C GLU A 42 -0.99 -15.53 -0.14
N ASP A 43 -0.50 -15.67 -1.38
CA ASP A 43 0.49 -14.78 -2.01
C ASP A 43 -0.03 -14.41 -3.40
N LEU A 44 -0.63 -13.22 -3.49
CA LEU A 44 -1.33 -12.73 -4.66
C LEU A 44 -0.57 -11.55 -5.26
N ILE A 45 -0.41 -11.58 -6.59
CA ILE A 45 0.04 -10.41 -7.37
C ILE A 45 -1.15 -9.95 -8.18
N TYR A 46 -1.54 -8.69 -7.99
CA TYR A 46 -2.70 -8.11 -8.65
C TYR A 46 -2.34 -6.86 -9.43
N THR A 47 -2.63 -6.88 -10.74
CA THR A 47 -2.44 -5.73 -11.63
C THR A 47 -3.75 -5.42 -12.35
N ALA A 48 -4.23 -4.16 -12.28
CA ALA A 48 -5.42 -3.75 -13.03
C ALA A 48 -5.46 -2.26 -13.36
N GLU A 49 -6.27 -1.93 -14.37
CA GLU A 49 -6.60 -0.57 -14.78
C GLU A 49 -7.82 0.00 -14.04
N LYS A 50 -8.27 -0.60 -12.94
CA LYS A 50 -9.43 -0.13 -12.19
C LYS A 50 -9.28 -0.38 -10.68
N THR A 51 -10.05 0.37 -9.89
CA THR A 51 -10.24 0.12 -8.45
C THR A 51 -10.89 -1.24 -8.25
N LEU A 52 -10.48 -1.95 -7.19
CA LEU A 52 -10.97 -3.27 -6.85
C LEU A 52 -11.21 -3.44 -5.36
N VAL A 53 -12.17 -4.29 -5.03
CA VAL A 53 -12.35 -4.85 -3.69
C VAL A 53 -12.15 -6.37 -3.80
N LEU A 54 -11.21 -6.88 -3.03
CA LEU A 54 -10.82 -8.29 -2.93
C LEU A 54 -11.24 -8.83 -1.57
N ARG A 55 -11.62 -10.09 -1.50
CA ARG A 55 -11.85 -10.80 -0.23
C ARG A 55 -10.85 -11.93 -0.13
N VAL A 56 -10.20 -12.11 1.01
CA VAL A 56 -9.25 -13.19 1.24
C VAL A 56 -9.64 -13.94 2.52
N PRO A 57 -9.97 -15.24 2.46
CA PRO A 57 -10.09 -16.04 1.23
C PRO A 57 -11.30 -15.60 0.39
N ASP A 58 -11.26 -15.86 -0.92
CA ASP A 58 -12.32 -15.45 -1.86
C ASP A 58 -13.71 -16.01 -1.48
N VAL A 59 -13.73 -17.22 -0.90
CA VAL A 59 -14.94 -17.89 -0.42
C VAL A 59 -14.71 -18.42 0.99
N GLY A 60 -15.69 -18.21 1.87
CA GLY A 60 -15.66 -18.73 3.24
C GLY A 60 -14.70 -17.95 4.15
N PHE A 61 -13.97 -18.71 4.96
CA PHE A 61 -13.08 -18.22 6.03
C PHE A 61 -11.88 -19.15 6.16
N TYR A 62 -10.73 -18.61 6.54
CA TYR A 62 -9.60 -19.43 6.96
C TYR A 62 -9.96 -20.24 8.20
N LYS A 63 -9.33 -21.40 8.34
CA LYS A 63 -9.46 -22.21 9.57
C LYS A 63 -8.85 -21.49 10.78
N ASN A 64 -7.75 -20.78 10.55
CA ASN A 64 -6.97 -20.08 11.56
C ASN A 64 -7.12 -18.57 11.37
N LYS A 65 -6.98 -17.82 12.45
CA LYS A 65 -7.05 -16.36 12.39
C LYS A 65 -5.85 -15.81 11.63
N ILE A 66 -6.09 -14.74 10.87
CA ILE A 66 -5.06 -13.99 10.20
C ILE A 66 -4.13 -13.39 11.26
N SER A 67 -2.84 -13.68 11.13
CA SER A 67 -1.78 -13.21 12.03
C SER A 67 -1.00 -12.05 11.44
N CYS A 68 -0.99 -11.91 10.10
CA CYS A 68 -0.28 -10.85 9.42
C CYS A 68 -0.87 -10.61 8.03
N ILE A 69 -1.01 -9.34 7.63
CA ILE A 69 -1.32 -8.93 6.27
C ILE A 69 -0.23 -7.96 5.80
N LEU A 70 0.38 -8.27 4.67
CA LEU A 70 1.36 -7.41 4.00
C LEU A 70 0.84 -7.07 2.60
N ILE A 71 0.59 -5.79 2.34
CA ILE A 71 0.21 -5.29 1.02
C ILE A 71 1.25 -4.28 0.57
N VAL A 72 1.90 -4.57 -0.55
CA VAL A 72 2.99 -3.76 -1.08
C VAL A 72 2.62 -3.27 -2.47
N ASP A 73 2.53 -1.95 -2.62
CA ASP A 73 2.47 -1.32 -3.93
C ASP A 73 3.82 -1.47 -4.65
N GLN A 74 3.78 -2.04 -5.85
CA GLN A 74 4.96 -2.26 -6.70
C GLN A 74 5.20 -1.11 -7.69
N LYS A 75 4.24 -0.19 -7.84
CA LYS A 75 4.26 0.90 -8.83
C LYS A 75 4.22 2.31 -8.23
N LEU A 76 4.32 2.45 -6.91
CA LEU A 76 4.30 3.75 -6.24
C LEU A 76 3.04 4.56 -6.58
N SER A 77 1.88 3.90 -6.57
CA SER A 77 0.59 4.52 -6.88
C SER A 77 0.29 5.66 -5.90
N LYS A 78 -0.58 6.59 -6.32
CA LYS A 78 -0.95 7.74 -5.48
C LYS A 78 -1.97 7.45 -4.39
N GLU A 79 -2.56 6.26 -4.39
CA GLU A 79 -3.58 5.86 -3.44
C GLU A 79 -3.05 4.72 -2.56
N ASP A 80 -3.37 4.76 -1.27
CA ASP A 80 -3.00 3.69 -0.36
C ASP A 80 -3.94 2.48 -0.50
N PRO A 81 -3.44 1.24 -0.37
CA PRO A 81 -4.29 0.08 -0.18
C PRO A 81 -5.03 0.21 1.15
N GLY A 82 -6.24 -0.33 1.22
CA GLY A 82 -7.08 -0.25 2.43
C GLY A 82 -7.68 -1.60 2.81
N LEU A 83 -8.08 -1.71 4.08
CA LEU A 83 -8.90 -2.80 4.60
C LEU A 83 -10.29 -2.26 4.91
N ASN A 84 -11.32 -2.85 4.30
CA ASN A 84 -12.71 -2.47 4.55
C ASN A 84 -13.32 -3.25 5.71
N ALA A 85 -12.94 -4.52 5.88
CA ALA A 85 -13.48 -5.43 6.88
C ALA A 85 -12.52 -6.59 7.16
N GLY A 86 -12.66 -7.23 8.33
CA GLY A 86 -11.79 -8.32 8.73
C GLY A 86 -10.37 -7.83 9.04
N GLY A 87 -9.36 -8.64 8.70
CA GLY A 87 -7.96 -8.28 8.89
C GLY A 87 -7.27 -9.12 9.97
N PHE A 88 -6.24 -8.53 10.59
CA PHE A 88 -5.54 -9.15 11.71
C PHE A 88 -6.50 -9.61 12.83
N GLY A 89 -6.33 -10.85 13.31
CA GLY A 89 -7.16 -11.44 14.35
C GLY A 89 -8.51 -11.99 13.88
N GLU A 90 -8.86 -11.80 12.61
CA GLU A 90 -10.09 -12.27 11.98
C GLU A 90 -9.81 -13.44 11.02
N TYR A 91 -10.87 -14.11 10.55
CA TYR A 91 -10.73 -15.27 9.65
C TYR A 91 -10.84 -14.93 8.15
N PHE A 92 -10.98 -13.65 7.84
CA PHE A 92 -11.01 -13.12 6.48
C PHE A 92 -10.54 -11.67 6.50
N ALA A 93 -10.22 -11.14 5.33
CA ALA A 93 -10.00 -9.71 5.11
C ALA A 93 -10.66 -9.27 3.80
N GLU A 94 -11.22 -8.07 3.80
CA GLU A 94 -11.69 -7.39 2.59
C GLU A 94 -10.75 -6.23 2.29
N ILE A 95 -10.02 -6.33 1.19
CA ILE A 95 -8.97 -5.41 0.78
C ILE A 95 -9.48 -4.54 -0.36
N THR A 96 -9.32 -3.22 -0.26
CA THR A 96 -9.56 -2.30 -1.37
C THR A 96 -8.24 -1.83 -1.96
N LEU A 97 -8.10 -1.97 -3.27
CA LEU A 97 -7.01 -1.38 -4.05
C LEU A 97 -7.59 -0.25 -4.90
N ARG A 98 -7.15 0.98 -4.64
CA ARG A 98 -7.61 2.17 -5.36
C ARG A 98 -6.52 2.64 -6.31
N ARG A 99 -6.94 3.25 -7.41
CA ARG A 99 -6.05 3.93 -8.35
C ARG A 99 -6.39 5.40 -8.42
N ALA A 100 -5.40 6.24 -8.70
CA ALA A 100 -5.68 7.58 -9.20
C ALA A 100 -5.99 7.53 -10.71
N LEU A 101 -6.39 8.69 -11.25
CA LEU A 101 -6.76 8.82 -12.66
C LEU A 101 -5.56 8.51 -13.56
N PHE A 102 -5.78 7.64 -14.57
CA PHE A 102 -4.76 7.16 -15.52
C PHE A 102 -3.63 6.32 -14.92
N GLU A 103 -3.77 5.82 -13.69
CA GLU A 103 -2.82 4.87 -13.11
C GLU A 103 -3.25 3.42 -13.32
N THR A 104 -2.27 2.52 -13.33
CA THR A 104 -2.46 1.08 -13.23
C THR A 104 -1.98 0.67 -11.84
N ILE A 105 -2.80 -0.04 -11.10
CA ILE A 105 -2.39 -0.59 -9.80
C ILE A 105 -1.61 -1.87 -10.00
N ASP A 106 -0.62 -2.10 -9.15
CA ASP A 106 0.19 -3.32 -9.14
C ASP A 106 0.61 -3.61 -7.70
N TYR A 107 -0.04 -4.59 -7.07
CA TYR A 107 0.14 -4.88 -5.65
C TYR A 107 0.53 -6.34 -5.43
N LYS A 108 1.47 -6.55 -4.50
CA LYS A 108 1.70 -7.86 -3.87
C LYS A 108 0.97 -7.91 -2.54
N ILE A 109 0.08 -8.89 -2.37
CA ILE A 109 -0.70 -9.13 -1.15
C ILE A 109 -0.27 -10.48 -0.57
N GLN A 110 0.19 -10.47 0.67
CA GLN A 110 0.52 -11.68 1.42
C GLN A 110 -0.30 -11.73 2.69
N VAL A 111 -1.03 -12.83 2.88
CA VAL A 111 -1.87 -13.06 4.08
C VAL A 111 -1.36 -14.30 4.79
N TYR A 112 -1.05 -14.13 6.07
CA TYR A 112 -0.57 -15.20 6.94
C TYR A 112 -1.60 -15.49 8.01
N THR A 113 -1.65 -16.74 8.46
CA THR A 113 -2.48 -17.16 9.59
C THR A 113 -1.62 -17.72 10.72
N SER A 114 -2.15 -17.68 11.94
CA SER A 114 -1.48 -18.29 13.08
C SER A 114 -1.32 -19.79 12.86
N SER A 115 -0.11 -20.31 13.07
CA SER A 115 0.12 -21.74 13.13
C SER A 115 -0.62 -22.33 14.32
N ASP A 116 -1.49 -23.31 14.08
CA ASP A 116 -2.03 -24.14 15.15
C ASP A 116 -0.86 -24.97 15.70
N ASN A 117 -0.51 -24.77 16.97
CA ASN A 117 0.23 -25.77 17.75
C ASN A 117 -0.75 -26.80 18.31
#